data_AF-D9XAL3-F1
#
_entry.id   AF-D9XAL3-F1
#
_cell.length_a   1.000
_cell.length_b   1.000
_cell.length_c   1.000
_cell.angle_alpha   90.00
_cell.angle_beta   90.00
_cell.angle_gamma   90.00
#
_symmetry.space_group_name_H-M   'P 1'
#
loop_
_entity.id
_entity.type
_entity.pdbx_description
1 polymer ?
#
loop_
_entity_poly.entity_id
_entity_poly.type
_entity_poly.pdbx_seq_one_letter_code
_entity_poly.pdbx_strand_id
1 'polypeptide(L)'
;MMSEAAYPQRVIRLTGRQTATSIDGPPVLLTWQASVIPPLIVVLLVLFGWLAHRAWQLARAEREAVARDYPDEAQDRARTRRIAYARAMAALTDRGPRVVAVTSGVTLLLGAGALVGALTTDETPGEAAQGAYPVVHGAAETAQALGSWLIGLGFLLFVTWGRRAYKDAAARRTIGILWDVGTFWPRAAHPFAPPCYAERAVPDLTWRIATWTRATGGRLVISGHSQGSVLAAAAAWQLAPSARRRVALLTYGSPLERLYGRWFPAHFGPAALGSLHREVDCWRNLYRLTDPIGGPVRLPGDRDLGVDHVPLTDPLAYGRTDLHPLPAPILGHSDYQADPAFAEERRKLLARLRPDLPTPRGEPEPEPPAA
;
A
#
# COMPACT_ATOMS: atom_id res chain seq x y z
N MET A 1 -11.95 50.37 32.94
CA MET A 1 -12.72 51.28 32.07
C MET A 1 -11.92 51.40 30.77
N MET A 2 -12.40 50.72 29.74
CA MET A 2 -11.71 50.46 28.47
C MET A 2 -11.63 51.74 27.63
N SER A 3 -10.50 51.95 26.95
CA SER A 3 -10.38 52.90 25.84
C SER A 3 -9.88 52.11 24.63
N GLU A 4 -10.79 51.96 23.67
CA GLU A 4 -10.65 51.29 22.38
C GLU A 4 -9.80 52.18 21.46
N ALA A 5 -8.69 51.64 20.94
CA ALA A 5 -7.88 52.30 19.92
C ALA A 5 -8.40 51.93 18.54
N ALA A 6 -8.83 52.95 17.79
CA ALA A 6 -9.44 52.83 16.47
C ALA A 6 -8.45 52.39 15.38
N TYR A 7 -8.87 51.41 14.57
CA TYR A 7 -8.21 50.95 13.35
C TYR A 7 -8.71 51.77 12.15
N PRO A 8 -7.86 52.27 11.23
CA PRO A 8 -8.34 53.01 10.05
C PRO A 8 -8.72 52.05 8.91
N GLN A 9 -10.02 51.76 8.73
CA GLN A 9 -10.54 51.08 7.54
C GLN A 9 -10.68 52.05 6.36
N ARG A 10 -10.15 51.68 5.18
CA ARG A 10 -10.26 52.49 3.95
C ARG A 10 -11.59 52.22 3.24
N VAL A 11 -12.36 53.29 3.05
CA VAL A 11 -13.63 53.33 2.30
C VAL A 11 -13.37 53.78 0.87
N ILE A 12 -13.73 52.97 -0.13
CA ILE A 12 -13.92 53.45 -1.50
C ILE A 12 -15.33 54.06 -1.58
N ARG A 13 -15.42 55.39 -1.76
CA ARG A 13 -16.70 56.08 -1.98
C ARG A 13 -17.06 56.03 -3.46
N LEU A 14 -18.04 55.20 -3.80
CA LEU A 14 -18.87 55.38 -5.00
C LEU A 14 -20.25 55.88 -4.55
N THR A 15 -20.59 57.08 -5.00
CA THR A 15 -21.86 57.75 -4.77
C THR A 15 -22.99 56.98 -5.45
N GLY A 16 -23.79 56.25 -4.67
CA GLY A 16 -24.99 55.59 -5.13
C GLY A 16 -25.69 54.86 -3.97
N ARG A 17 -26.94 55.24 -3.70
CA ARG A 17 -27.74 54.82 -2.56
C ARG A 17 -28.18 53.34 -2.71
N GLN A 18 -27.35 52.40 -2.28
CA GLN A 18 -27.73 51.01 -1.98
C GLN A 18 -26.95 50.55 -0.76
N THR A 19 -27.62 49.88 0.17
CA THR A 19 -27.02 49.18 1.32
C THR A 19 -26.03 48.15 0.80
N ALA A 20 -24.75 48.52 0.70
CA ALA A 20 -23.67 47.62 0.38
C ALA A 20 -23.44 46.71 1.59
N THR A 21 -24.07 45.53 1.58
CA THR A 21 -23.56 44.42 2.38
C THR A 21 -22.23 44.02 1.76
N SER A 22 -21.14 44.59 2.26
CA SER A 22 -19.80 44.09 1.99
C SER A 22 -19.74 42.68 2.54
N ILE A 23 -19.57 41.69 1.67
CA ILE A 23 -19.27 40.33 2.10
C ILE A 23 -17.82 40.37 2.56
N ASP A 24 -17.59 40.16 3.85
CA ASP A 24 -16.23 40.07 4.37
C ASP A 24 -15.46 39.00 3.61
N GLY A 25 -14.23 39.33 3.22
CA GLY A 25 -13.33 38.40 2.56
C GLY A 25 -13.03 37.18 3.43
N PRO A 26 -12.47 36.10 2.85
CA PRO A 26 -12.06 34.95 3.63
C PRO A 26 -11.07 35.37 4.73
N PRO A 27 -11.13 34.77 5.93
CA PRO A 27 -10.17 35.02 7.00
C PRO A 27 -8.73 34.94 6.49
N VAL A 28 -7.88 35.87 6.95
CA VAL A 28 -6.46 35.97 6.56
C VAL A 28 -5.76 34.60 6.65
N LEU A 29 -5.98 33.85 7.73
CA LEU A 29 -5.44 32.51 7.90
C LEU A 29 -5.84 31.54 6.76
N LEU A 30 -7.10 31.56 6.32
CA LEU A 30 -7.55 30.70 5.22
C LEU A 30 -6.88 31.09 3.90
N THR A 31 -6.65 32.40 3.67
CA THR A 31 -5.96 32.91 2.50
C THR A 31 -4.48 32.49 2.48
N TRP A 32 -3.81 32.51 3.64
CA TRP A 32 -2.46 31.96 3.81
C TRP A 32 -2.41 30.45 3.62
N GLN A 33 -3.39 29.70 4.11
CA GLN A 33 -3.46 28.25 3.87
C GLN A 33 -3.75 27.92 2.40
N ALA A 34 -4.56 28.72 1.72
CA ALA A 34 -4.81 28.58 0.30
C ALA A 34 -3.53 28.79 -0.54
N SER A 35 -2.71 29.79 -0.18
CA SER A 35 -1.48 30.11 -0.91
C SER A 35 -0.39 29.04 -0.80
N VAL A 36 -0.51 28.09 0.13
CA VAL A 36 0.38 26.91 0.24
C VAL A 36 0.14 25.89 -0.88
N ILE A 37 -1.05 25.87 -1.49
CA ILE A 37 -1.44 24.81 -2.44
C ILE A 37 -0.56 24.85 -3.71
N PRO A 38 -0.35 25.99 -4.40
CA PRO A 38 0.51 26.03 -5.59
C PRO A 38 1.95 25.55 -5.36
N PRO A 39 2.71 26.03 -4.33
CA PRO A 39 4.05 25.50 -4.09
C PRO A 39 4.05 24.02 -3.71
N LEU A 40 3.04 23.54 -2.99
CA LEU A 40 2.89 22.10 -2.72
C LEU A 40 2.69 21.30 -4.00
N ILE A 41 1.87 21.79 -4.95
CA ILE A 41 1.70 21.16 -6.27
C ILE A 41 3.02 21.12 -7.03
N VAL A 42 3.81 22.21 -7.01
CA VAL A 42 5.13 22.24 -7.68
C VAL A 42 6.06 21.17 -7.09
N VAL A 43 6.11 21.05 -5.76
CA VAL A 43 6.90 19.99 -5.10
C VAL A 43 6.42 18.59 -5.51
N LEU A 44 5.11 18.37 -5.55
CA LEU A 44 4.54 17.10 -5.98
C LEU A 44 4.88 16.80 -7.45
N LEU A 45 4.82 17.79 -8.34
CA LEU A 45 5.21 17.63 -9.75
C LEU A 45 6.69 17.27 -9.90
N VAL A 46 7.57 17.92 -9.14
CA VAL A 46 9.00 17.58 -9.10
C VAL A 46 9.21 16.16 -8.60
N LEU A 47 8.51 15.77 -7.53
CA LEU A 47 8.58 14.42 -6.97
C LEU A 47 8.07 13.36 -7.96
N PHE A 48 6.96 13.61 -8.64
CA PHE A 48 6.44 12.73 -9.70
C PHE A 48 7.37 12.65 -10.90
N GLY A 49 7.95 13.78 -11.33
CA GLY A 49 8.96 13.80 -12.40
C GLY A 49 10.20 12.98 -12.03
N TRP A 50 10.67 13.12 -10.78
CA TRP A 50 11.77 12.30 -10.25
C TRP A 50 11.41 10.81 -10.20
N LEU A 51 10.21 10.45 -9.71
CA LEU A 51 9.73 9.07 -9.69
C LEU A 51 9.62 8.48 -11.10
N ALA A 52 9.08 9.24 -12.06
CA ALA A 52 8.95 8.83 -13.46
C ALA A 52 10.33 8.63 -14.11
N HIS A 53 11.27 9.54 -13.87
CA HIS A 53 12.65 9.39 -14.32
C HIS A 53 13.30 8.13 -13.71
N ARG A 54 13.10 7.89 -12.41
CA ARG A 54 13.60 6.67 -11.75
C ARG A 54 12.95 5.40 -12.29
N ALA A 55 11.64 5.41 -12.54
CA ALA A 55 10.92 4.32 -13.19
C ALA A 55 11.56 3.98 -14.54
N TRP A 56 11.85 5.00 -15.34
CA TRP A 56 12.47 4.84 -16.65
C TRP A 56 13.89 4.27 -16.57
N GLN A 57 14.72 4.75 -15.63
CA GLN A 57 16.07 4.24 -15.40
C GLN A 57 16.04 2.76 -14.96
N LEU A 58 15.18 2.42 -13.99
CA LEU A 58 14.99 1.05 -13.51
C LEU A 58 14.48 0.15 -14.65
N ALA A 59 13.45 0.59 -15.38
CA ALA A 59 12.91 -0.15 -16.51
C ALA A 59 13.90 -0.31 -17.67
N ARG A 60 14.97 0.49 -17.71
CA ARG A 60 16.06 0.31 -18.67
C ARG A 60 17.06 -0.74 -18.20
N ALA A 61 17.45 -0.70 -16.93
CA ALA A 61 18.31 -1.71 -16.32
C ALA A 61 17.67 -3.11 -16.30
N GLU A 62 16.37 -3.18 -16.02
CA GLU A 62 15.61 -4.44 -15.97
C GLU A 62 15.50 -5.15 -17.33
N ARG A 63 15.76 -4.48 -18.46
CA ARG A 63 15.64 -5.10 -19.79
C ARG A 63 16.61 -6.26 -19.96
N GLU A 64 17.83 -6.11 -19.45
CA GLU A 64 18.86 -7.15 -19.52
C GLU A 64 18.57 -8.28 -18.52
N ALA A 65 17.93 -7.99 -17.39
CA ALA A 65 17.46 -9.01 -16.47
C ALA A 65 16.33 -9.84 -17.08
N VAL A 66 15.31 -9.17 -17.65
CA VAL A 66 14.20 -9.84 -18.34
C VAL A 66 14.71 -10.69 -19.50
N ALA A 67 15.68 -10.21 -20.29
CA ALA A 67 16.27 -10.99 -21.38
C ALA A 67 16.97 -12.28 -20.90
N ARG A 68 17.54 -12.28 -19.67
CA ARG A 68 18.19 -13.46 -19.08
C ARG A 68 17.21 -14.46 -18.46
N ASP A 69 16.05 -13.99 -18.04
CA ASP A 69 15.02 -14.86 -17.44
C ASP A 69 14.33 -15.76 -18.50
N TYR A 70 14.47 -15.43 -19.79
CA TYR A 70 13.90 -16.18 -20.92
C TYR A 70 14.96 -16.41 -22.02
N PRO A 71 15.97 -17.26 -21.78
CA PRO A 71 17.10 -17.42 -22.70
C PRO A 71 16.72 -18.08 -24.03
N ASP A 72 15.72 -18.97 -24.02
CA ASP A 72 15.36 -19.83 -25.16
C ASP A 72 14.19 -19.28 -26.00
N GLU A 73 13.66 -18.11 -25.66
CA GLU A 73 12.50 -17.52 -26.33
C GLU A 73 12.88 -16.33 -27.22
N ALA A 74 12.27 -16.24 -28.40
CA ALA A 74 12.50 -15.14 -29.34
C ALA A 74 12.07 -13.80 -28.73
N GLN A 75 13.04 -12.90 -28.55
CA GLN A 75 12.81 -11.63 -27.85
C GLN A 75 12.09 -10.59 -28.72
N ASP A 76 11.06 -9.97 -28.15
CA ASP A 76 10.37 -8.82 -28.69
C ASP A 76 10.66 -7.57 -27.84
N ARG A 77 11.23 -6.54 -28.47
CA ARG A 77 11.58 -5.29 -27.78
C ARG A 77 10.38 -4.64 -27.08
N ALA A 78 9.18 -4.72 -27.66
CA ALA A 78 7.99 -4.11 -27.05
C ALA A 78 7.57 -4.88 -25.78
N ARG A 79 7.59 -6.20 -25.82
CA ARG A 79 7.28 -7.05 -24.68
C ARG A 79 8.31 -6.98 -23.56
N THR A 80 9.61 -7.00 -23.87
CA THR A 80 10.67 -6.78 -22.87
C THR A 80 10.49 -5.44 -22.16
N ARG A 81 10.17 -4.37 -22.90
CA ARG A 81 9.91 -3.04 -22.30
C ARG A 81 8.71 -3.07 -21.36
N ARG A 82 7.62 -3.78 -21.71
CA ARG A 82 6.44 -3.90 -20.85
C ARG A 82 6.74 -4.65 -19.55
N ILE A 83 7.43 -5.78 -19.61
CA ILE A 83 7.79 -6.57 -18.43
C ILE A 83 8.74 -5.78 -17.53
N ALA A 84 9.79 -5.18 -18.12
CA ALA A 84 10.74 -4.35 -17.39
C ALA A 84 10.08 -3.13 -16.74
N TYR A 85 9.11 -2.50 -17.43
CA TYR A 85 8.32 -1.41 -16.85
C TYR A 85 7.44 -1.89 -15.70
N ALA A 86 6.80 -3.05 -15.80
CA ALA A 86 6.01 -3.62 -14.70
C ALA A 86 6.87 -3.89 -13.45
N ARG A 87 8.06 -4.47 -13.62
CA ARG A 87 9.03 -4.67 -12.51
C ARG A 87 9.50 -3.34 -11.92
N ALA A 88 9.81 -2.36 -12.77
CA ALA A 88 10.24 -1.04 -12.31
C ALA A 88 9.15 -0.32 -11.52
N MET A 89 7.90 -0.36 -11.99
CA MET A 89 6.76 0.22 -11.28
C MET A 89 6.50 -0.48 -9.95
N ALA A 90 6.60 -1.81 -9.90
CA ALA A 90 6.48 -2.55 -8.66
C ALA A 90 7.57 -2.18 -7.64
N ALA A 91 8.82 -2.00 -8.09
CA ALA A 91 9.93 -1.55 -7.25
C ALA A 91 9.80 -0.08 -6.80
N LEU A 92 8.98 0.76 -7.46
CA LEU A 92 8.72 2.12 -6.99
C LEU A 92 7.85 2.14 -5.74
N THR A 93 6.98 1.15 -5.52
CA THR A 93 6.20 1.05 -4.28
C THR A 93 7.12 1.06 -3.06
N ASP A 94 8.35 0.56 -3.20
CA ASP A 94 9.30 0.55 -2.10
C ASP A 94 9.70 1.96 -1.60
N ARG A 95 9.45 3.00 -2.41
CA ARG A 95 9.70 4.41 -2.06
C ARG A 95 8.51 5.11 -1.42
N GLY A 96 7.36 4.43 -1.30
CA GLY A 96 6.12 5.00 -0.74
C GLY A 96 6.33 5.74 0.59
N PRO A 97 6.97 5.14 1.62
CA PRO A 97 7.21 5.82 2.88
C PRO A 97 8.03 7.11 2.75
N ARG A 98 9.03 7.15 1.85
CA ARG A 98 9.85 8.35 1.62
C ARG A 98 9.05 9.45 0.92
N VAL A 99 8.24 9.09 -0.07
CA VAL A 99 7.36 10.02 -0.79
C VAL A 99 6.40 10.68 0.19
N VAL A 100 5.75 9.89 1.04
CA VAL A 100 4.85 10.42 2.08
C VAL A 100 5.60 11.25 3.10
N ALA A 101 6.77 10.83 3.57
CA ALA A 101 7.56 11.60 4.53
C ALA A 101 7.94 12.99 3.99
N VAL A 102 8.40 13.06 2.73
CA VAL A 102 8.73 14.33 2.06
C VAL A 102 7.48 15.18 1.90
N THR A 103 6.39 14.62 1.36
CA THR A 103 5.14 15.36 1.17
C THR A 103 4.56 15.89 2.48
N SER A 104 4.53 15.07 3.54
CA SER A 104 4.07 15.47 4.87
C SER A 104 4.98 16.54 5.47
N GLY A 105 6.30 16.37 5.38
CA GLY A 105 7.26 17.36 5.90
C GLY A 105 7.14 18.71 5.22
N VAL A 106 7.02 18.73 3.88
CA VAL A 106 6.80 19.96 3.11
C VAL A 106 5.45 20.59 3.44
N THR A 107 4.39 19.79 3.53
CA THR A 107 3.05 20.29 3.88
C THR A 107 3.04 20.95 5.25
N LEU A 108 3.67 20.31 6.26
CA LEU A 108 3.80 20.87 7.60
C LEU A 108 4.62 22.15 7.62
N LEU A 109 5.74 22.18 6.88
CA LEU A 109 6.60 23.36 6.77
C LEU A 109 5.84 24.55 6.17
N LEU A 110 5.18 24.33 5.03
CA LEU A 110 4.41 25.38 4.35
C LEU A 110 3.22 25.83 5.20
N GLY A 111 2.51 24.89 5.83
CA GLY A 111 1.39 25.18 6.73
C GLY A 111 1.80 25.96 7.98
N ALA A 112 2.96 25.66 8.57
CA ALA A 112 3.53 26.42 9.67
C ALA A 112 3.94 27.83 9.22
N GLY A 113 4.55 27.95 8.04
CA GLY A 113 4.86 29.25 7.43
C GLY A 113 3.60 30.10 7.21
N ALA A 114 2.53 29.49 6.70
CA ALA A 114 1.23 30.14 6.53
C ALA A 114 0.62 30.60 7.86
N LEU A 115 0.71 29.76 8.90
CA LEU A 115 0.24 30.12 10.24
C LEU A 115 1.03 31.29 10.83
N VAL A 116 2.37 31.25 10.75
CA VAL A 116 3.24 32.33 11.24
C VAL A 116 2.98 33.61 10.44
N GLY A 117 2.88 33.53 9.11
CA GLY A 117 2.56 34.67 8.25
C GLY A 117 1.25 35.33 8.64
N ALA A 118 0.18 34.54 8.79
CA ALA A 118 -1.13 35.05 9.20
C ALA A 118 -1.09 35.73 10.58
N LEU A 119 -0.45 35.12 11.57
CA LEU A 119 -0.40 35.65 12.94
C LEU A 119 0.50 36.87 13.11
N THR A 120 1.54 37.01 12.27
CA THR A 120 2.52 38.11 12.40
C THR A 120 2.15 39.34 11.58
N THR A 121 1.44 39.15 10.46
CA THR A 121 1.15 40.24 9.52
C THR A 121 -0.29 40.75 9.66
N ASP A 122 -1.24 39.90 10.07
CA ASP A 122 -2.68 40.18 10.02
C ASP A 122 -3.18 40.65 8.64
N GLU A 123 -2.40 40.36 7.58
CA GLU A 123 -2.61 40.76 6.20
C GLU A 123 -2.60 39.53 5.28
N THR A 124 -3.21 39.63 4.10
CA THR A 124 -3.13 38.54 3.12
C THR A 124 -1.71 38.38 2.56
N PRO A 125 -1.31 37.19 2.07
CA PRO A 125 0.04 36.97 1.53
C PRO A 125 0.51 38.03 0.52
N GLY A 126 -0.38 38.47 -0.38
CA GLY A 126 -0.07 39.50 -1.36
C GLY A 126 0.19 40.87 -0.73
N GLU A 127 -0.63 41.28 0.23
CA GLU A 127 -0.51 42.55 0.96
C GLU A 127 0.75 42.59 1.83
N ALA A 128 0.97 41.53 2.63
CA ALA A 128 2.15 41.38 3.47
C ALA A 128 3.47 41.42 2.68
N ALA A 129 3.43 41.08 1.40
CA ALA A 129 4.59 41.10 0.51
C ALA A 129 4.75 42.39 -0.31
N GLN A 130 3.87 43.39 -0.19
CA GLN A 130 3.93 44.64 -0.99
C GLN A 130 5.25 45.41 -0.84
N GLY A 131 5.84 45.40 0.36
CA GLY A 131 7.13 46.05 0.63
C GLY A 131 8.37 45.22 0.26
N ALA A 132 8.18 43.99 -0.22
CA ALA A 132 9.26 43.08 -0.58
C ALA A 132 9.74 43.28 -2.03
N TYR A 133 10.74 42.51 -2.45
CA TYR A 133 11.19 42.51 -3.85
C TYR A 133 10.03 42.14 -4.80
N PRO A 134 9.96 42.73 -6.01
CA PRO A 134 8.84 42.51 -6.95
C PRO A 134 8.54 41.04 -7.26
N VAL A 135 9.59 40.21 -7.31
CA VAL A 135 9.45 38.75 -7.51
C VAL A 135 8.74 38.05 -6.35
N VAL A 136 8.99 38.48 -5.11
CA VAL A 136 8.39 37.91 -3.90
C VAL A 136 6.93 38.33 -3.82
N HIS A 137 6.65 39.61 -4.04
CA HIS A 137 5.28 40.13 -4.09
C HIS A 137 4.44 39.43 -5.15
N GLY A 138 4.95 39.35 -6.39
CA GLY A 138 4.25 38.68 -7.48
C GLY A 138 4.04 37.18 -7.23
N ALA A 139 5.00 36.50 -6.61
CA ALA A 139 4.85 35.09 -6.23
C ALA A 139 3.77 34.89 -5.14
N ALA A 140 3.74 35.75 -4.12
CA ALA A 140 2.78 35.68 -3.04
C ALA A 140 1.34 35.96 -3.54
N GLU A 141 1.17 36.99 -4.37
CA GLU A 141 -0.11 37.32 -4.99
C GLU A 141 -0.61 36.20 -5.91
N THR A 142 0.29 35.67 -6.76
CA THR A 142 -0.02 34.54 -7.65
C THR A 142 -0.41 33.29 -6.84
N ALA A 143 0.34 32.99 -5.78
CA ALA A 143 0.06 31.83 -4.94
C ALA A 143 -1.29 31.95 -4.23
N GLN A 144 -1.61 33.14 -3.69
CA GLN A 144 -2.90 33.44 -3.08
C GLN A 144 -4.06 33.28 -4.08
N ALA A 145 -3.94 33.88 -5.26
CA ALA A 145 -4.97 33.83 -6.28
C ALA A 145 -5.20 32.40 -6.80
N LEU A 146 -4.14 31.72 -7.21
CA LEU A 146 -4.21 30.33 -7.67
C LEU A 146 -4.69 29.39 -6.57
N GLY A 147 -4.20 29.55 -5.35
CA GLY A 147 -4.61 28.79 -4.19
C GLY A 147 -6.11 28.84 -3.96
N SER A 148 -6.69 30.04 -4.03
CA SER A 148 -8.14 30.26 -3.87
C SER A 148 -8.96 29.56 -4.95
N TRP A 149 -8.54 29.66 -6.23
CA TRP A 149 -9.17 28.94 -7.34
C TRP A 149 -9.06 27.42 -7.18
N LEU A 150 -7.92 26.92 -6.70
CA LEU A 150 -7.68 25.49 -6.50
C LEU A 150 -8.54 24.91 -5.37
N ILE A 151 -8.83 25.67 -4.31
CA ILE A 151 -9.80 25.25 -3.29
C ILE A 151 -11.19 25.09 -3.91
N GLY A 152 -11.64 26.09 -4.69
CA GLY A 152 -12.93 26.02 -5.37
C GLY A 152 -13.03 24.84 -6.33
N LEU A 153 -11.99 24.63 -7.16
CA LEU A 153 -11.89 23.47 -8.04
C LEU A 153 -11.87 22.15 -7.25
N GLY A 154 -11.09 22.09 -6.18
CA GLY A 154 -11.00 20.92 -5.30
C GLY A 154 -12.34 20.55 -4.69
N PHE A 155 -13.13 21.54 -4.27
CA PHE A 155 -14.49 21.32 -3.78
C PHE A 155 -15.42 20.75 -4.86
N LEU A 156 -15.38 21.29 -6.08
CA LEU A 156 -16.15 20.77 -7.21
C LEU A 156 -15.75 19.32 -7.55
N LEU A 157 -14.45 19.04 -7.58
CA LEU A 157 -13.92 17.69 -7.79
C LEU A 157 -14.38 16.74 -6.68
N PHE A 158 -14.31 17.17 -5.42
CA PHE A 158 -14.77 16.38 -4.28
C PHE A 158 -16.26 16.00 -4.39
N VAL A 159 -17.13 16.97 -4.69
CA VAL A 159 -18.57 16.71 -4.85
C VAL A 159 -18.87 15.81 -6.05
N THR A 160 -18.22 16.05 -7.19
CA THR A 160 -18.43 15.25 -8.41
C THR A 160 -17.94 13.82 -8.25
N TRP A 161 -16.76 13.62 -7.65
CA TRP A 161 -16.23 12.29 -7.35
C TRP A 161 -17.01 11.58 -6.26
N GLY A 162 -17.46 12.27 -5.20
CA GLY A 162 -18.33 11.69 -4.18
C GLY A 162 -19.63 11.14 -4.77
N ARG A 163 -20.26 11.91 -5.68
CA ARG A 163 -21.43 11.46 -6.42
C ARG A 163 -21.13 10.28 -7.35
N ARG A 164 -19.96 10.26 -7.99
CA ARG A 164 -19.54 9.15 -8.87
C ARG A 164 -19.27 7.87 -8.06
N ALA A 165 -18.57 7.97 -6.94
CA ALA A 165 -18.30 6.87 -6.04
C ALA A 165 -19.58 6.25 -5.46
N TYR A 166 -20.63 7.06 -5.24
CA TYR A 166 -21.93 6.51 -4.84
C TYR A 166 -22.59 5.66 -5.93
N LYS A 167 -22.41 6.04 -7.21
CA LYS A 167 -23.10 5.45 -8.36
C LYS A 167 -22.33 4.31 -9.06
N ASP A 168 -21.01 4.31 -9.01
CA ASP A 168 -20.14 3.43 -9.80
C ASP A 168 -19.45 2.37 -8.94
N ALA A 169 -19.69 1.09 -9.27
CA ALA A 169 -19.11 -0.05 -8.57
C ALA A 169 -17.58 -0.13 -8.71
N ALA A 170 -17.01 0.31 -9.84
CA ALA A 170 -15.56 0.29 -10.07
C ALA A 170 -14.85 1.37 -9.22
N ALA A 171 -15.47 2.55 -9.08
CA ALA A 171 -14.98 3.60 -8.21
C ALA A 171 -15.01 3.19 -6.72
N ARG A 172 -16.09 2.54 -6.27
CA ARG A 172 -16.15 1.97 -4.90
C ARG A 172 -15.07 0.94 -4.64
N ARG A 173 -14.78 0.07 -5.60
CA ARG A 173 -13.74 -0.97 -5.48
C ARG A 173 -12.35 -0.38 -5.24
N THR A 174 -12.04 0.74 -5.89
CA THR A 174 -10.76 1.43 -5.74
C THR A 174 -10.60 2.05 -4.35
N ILE A 175 -11.67 2.68 -3.84
CA ILE A 175 -11.71 3.23 -2.47
C ILE A 175 -11.63 2.09 -1.43
N GLY A 176 -12.26 0.94 -1.72
CA GLY A 176 -12.25 -0.24 -0.88
C GLY A 176 -10.85 -0.76 -0.55
N ILE A 177 -9.89 -0.68 -1.48
CA ILE A 177 -8.51 -1.15 -1.24
C ILE A 177 -7.80 -0.33 -0.15
N LEU A 178 -7.97 1.01 -0.17
CA LEU A 178 -7.43 1.87 0.87
C LEU A 178 -8.13 1.63 2.22
N TRP A 179 -9.44 1.40 2.15
CA TRP A 179 -10.26 1.06 3.31
C TRP A 179 -9.85 -0.29 3.91
N ASP A 180 -9.50 -1.30 3.11
CA ASP A 180 -9.10 -2.64 3.58
C ASP A 180 -7.83 -2.63 4.44
N VAL A 181 -6.92 -1.68 4.20
CA VAL A 181 -5.75 -1.47 5.07
C VAL A 181 -6.17 -0.83 6.40
N GLY A 182 -7.08 0.14 6.34
CA GLY A 182 -7.63 0.81 7.53
C GLY A 182 -8.49 -0.12 8.40
N THR A 183 -9.30 -0.98 7.78
CA THR A 183 -10.19 -1.96 8.46
C THR A 183 -9.42 -3.10 9.11
N PHE A 184 -8.11 -3.21 8.94
CA PHE A 184 -7.34 -4.20 9.69
C PHE A 184 -7.26 -3.83 11.18
N TRP A 185 -7.17 -2.53 11.51
CA TRP A 185 -6.88 -2.05 12.86
C TRP A 185 -8.14 -1.92 13.72
N PRO A 186 -8.04 -2.17 15.04
CA PRO A 186 -9.19 -2.15 15.95
C PRO A 186 -9.88 -0.79 15.99
N ARG A 187 -11.21 -0.79 16.19
CA ARG A 187 -12.03 0.43 16.24
C ARG A 187 -11.64 1.37 17.39
N ALA A 188 -10.92 0.85 18.39
CA ALA A 188 -10.34 1.64 19.47
C ALA A 188 -9.45 2.78 18.98
N ALA A 189 -8.87 2.68 17.77
CA ALA A 189 -8.06 3.76 17.19
C ALA A 189 -8.90 4.93 16.63
N HIS A 190 -10.17 4.72 16.24
CA HIS A 190 -11.07 5.80 15.80
C HIS A 190 -12.56 5.34 15.74
N PRO A 191 -13.52 6.12 16.29
CA PRO A 191 -14.93 5.70 16.41
C PRO A 191 -15.68 5.52 15.09
N PHE A 192 -15.23 6.16 14.01
CA PHE A 192 -15.79 5.98 12.65
C PHE A 192 -15.09 4.89 11.84
N ALA A 193 -14.16 4.15 12.46
CA ALA A 193 -13.54 3.02 11.78
C ALA A 193 -14.60 1.92 11.50
N PRO A 194 -14.57 1.33 10.31
CA PRO A 194 -15.45 0.22 9.92
C PRO A 194 -15.18 -1.00 10.81
N PRO A 195 -16.10 -1.99 10.85
CA PRO A 195 -15.85 -3.26 11.54
C PRO A 195 -14.53 -3.86 11.07
N CYS A 196 -13.61 -4.13 12.01
CA CYS A 196 -12.26 -4.48 11.64
C CYS A 196 -12.04 -6.00 11.55
N TYR A 197 -11.08 -6.41 10.72
CA TYR A 197 -10.70 -7.83 10.61
C TYR A 197 -10.17 -8.39 11.94
N ALA A 198 -9.49 -7.56 12.73
CA ALA A 198 -8.95 -7.95 14.03
C ALA A 198 -10.04 -8.27 15.07
N GLU A 199 -11.24 -7.70 14.95
CA GLU A 199 -12.35 -7.94 15.88
C GLU A 199 -13.19 -9.17 15.53
N ARG A 200 -13.11 -9.67 14.29
CA ARG A 200 -13.91 -10.82 13.84
C ARG A 200 -13.13 -11.88 13.08
N ALA A 201 -12.55 -11.53 11.94
CA ALA A 201 -11.92 -12.51 11.05
C ALA A 201 -10.71 -13.19 11.69
N VAL A 202 -9.86 -12.44 12.41
CA VAL A 202 -8.68 -13.00 13.08
C VAL A 202 -9.08 -13.91 14.26
N PRO A 203 -9.97 -13.51 15.19
CA PRO A 203 -10.47 -14.40 16.23
C PRO A 203 -11.17 -15.64 15.69
N ASP A 204 -12.03 -15.52 14.68
CA ASP A 204 -12.75 -16.66 14.08
C ASP A 204 -11.77 -17.65 13.43
N LEU A 205 -10.77 -17.15 12.70
CA LEU A 205 -9.72 -17.99 12.10
C LEU A 205 -8.89 -18.69 13.19
N THR A 206 -8.47 -17.95 14.21
CA THR A 206 -7.73 -18.49 15.37
C THR A 206 -8.53 -19.58 16.08
N TRP A 207 -9.82 -19.33 16.35
CA TRP A 207 -10.72 -20.28 17.00
C TRP A 207 -10.88 -21.55 16.17
N ARG A 208 -11.06 -21.40 14.86
CA ARG A 208 -11.19 -22.54 13.94
C ARG A 208 -9.93 -23.40 13.93
N ILE A 209 -8.75 -22.79 13.83
CA ILE A 209 -7.46 -23.49 13.86
C ILE A 209 -7.27 -24.20 15.19
N ALA A 210 -7.46 -23.49 16.31
CA ALA A 210 -7.26 -24.03 17.65
C ALA A 210 -8.24 -25.17 17.96
N THR A 211 -9.51 -25.03 17.58
CA THR A 211 -10.53 -26.06 17.81
C THR A 211 -10.27 -27.30 16.96
N TRP A 212 -9.95 -27.12 15.67
CA TRP A 212 -9.66 -28.24 14.79
C TRP A 212 -8.38 -28.99 15.21
N THR A 213 -7.32 -28.28 15.55
CA THR A 213 -6.06 -28.90 16.02
C THR A 213 -6.23 -29.64 17.35
N ARG A 214 -7.04 -29.11 18.28
CA ARG A 214 -7.39 -29.83 19.53
C ARG A 214 -8.22 -31.08 19.27
N ALA A 215 -9.24 -30.99 18.41
CA ALA A 215 -10.17 -32.09 18.16
C ALA A 215 -9.53 -33.24 17.38
N THR A 216 -8.63 -32.94 16.45
CA THR A 216 -8.06 -33.94 15.53
C THR A 216 -6.63 -34.33 15.85
N GLY A 217 -5.91 -33.52 16.65
CA GLY A 217 -4.45 -33.61 16.75
C GLY A 217 -3.73 -33.31 15.43
N GLY A 218 -4.44 -32.87 14.40
CA GLY A 218 -3.91 -32.66 13.06
C GLY A 218 -2.97 -31.46 12.95
N ARG A 219 -2.31 -31.39 11.79
CA ARG A 219 -1.48 -30.27 11.35
C ARG A 219 -2.05 -29.69 10.06
N LEU A 220 -1.90 -28.40 9.84
CA LEU A 220 -2.52 -27.72 8.70
C LEU A 220 -1.61 -26.67 8.05
N VAL A 221 -1.88 -26.38 6.79
CA VAL A 221 -1.27 -25.26 6.05
C VAL A 221 -2.30 -24.13 5.94
N ILE A 222 -1.93 -22.92 6.36
CA ILE A 222 -2.72 -21.70 6.13
C ILE A 222 -2.18 -21.02 4.89
N SER A 223 -3.05 -20.85 3.89
CA SER A 223 -2.75 -20.16 2.63
C SER A 223 -3.31 -18.75 2.68
N GLY A 224 -2.46 -17.74 2.50
CA GLY A 224 -2.84 -16.32 2.58
C GLY A 224 -2.33 -15.51 1.39
N HIS A 225 -3.26 -15.06 0.53
CA HIS A 225 -2.99 -14.10 -0.55
C HIS A 225 -3.13 -12.68 -0.04
N SER A 226 -2.22 -11.78 -0.40
CA SER A 226 -2.40 -10.33 -0.17
C SER A 226 -2.80 -10.04 1.29
N GLN A 227 -3.94 -9.40 1.54
CA GLN A 227 -4.47 -9.16 2.89
C GLN A 227 -4.67 -10.44 3.72
N GLY A 228 -5.01 -11.55 3.08
CA GLY A 228 -5.10 -12.86 3.72
C GLY A 228 -3.77 -13.32 4.35
N SER A 229 -2.61 -12.88 3.83
CA SER A 229 -1.32 -13.16 4.46
C SER A 229 -1.15 -12.43 5.80
N VAL A 230 -1.69 -11.21 5.90
CA VAL A 230 -1.69 -10.40 7.14
C VAL A 230 -2.61 -11.03 8.17
N LEU A 231 -3.80 -11.48 7.75
CA LEU A 231 -4.75 -12.20 8.62
C LEU A 231 -4.18 -13.55 9.09
N ALA A 232 -3.48 -14.28 8.21
CA ALA A 232 -2.84 -15.54 8.55
C ALA A 232 -1.73 -15.36 9.59
N ALA A 233 -0.87 -14.34 9.42
CA ALA A 233 0.17 -13.99 10.38
C ALA A 233 -0.44 -13.58 11.74
N ALA A 234 -1.46 -12.71 11.72
CA ALA A 234 -2.16 -12.26 12.92
C ALA A 234 -2.81 -13.43 13.68
N ALA A 235 -3.48 -14.35 12.97
CA ALA A 235 -4.08 -15.53 13.59
C ALA A 235 -3.01 -16.47 14.17
N ALA A 236 -1.90 -16.68 13.46
CA ALA A 236 -0.81 -17.51 13.94
C ALA A 236 -0.21 -16.97 15.26
N TRP A 237 -0.03 -15.66 15.40
CA TRP A 237 0.41 -15.03 16.65
C TRP A 237 -0.57 -15.15 17.81
N GLN A 238 -1.87 -15.38 17.55
CA GLN A 238 -2.87 -15.56 18.61
C GLN A 238 -3.03 -17.03 19.04
N LEU A 239 -2.48 -17.99 18.29
CA LEU A 239 -2.52 -19.41 18.68
C LEU A 239 -1.63 -19.68 19.90
N ALA A 240 -2.06 -20.60 20.77
CA ALA A 240 -1.19 -21.14 21.82
C ALA A 240 0.05 -21.81 21.19
N PRO A 241 1.23 -21.81 21.84
CA PRO A 241 2.46 -22.37 21.27
C PRO A 241 2.34 -23.81 20.77
N SER A 242 1.54 -24.65 21.44
CA SER A 242 1.29 -26.05 21.05
C SER A 242 0.49 -26.20 19.76
N ALA A 243 -0.42 -25.26 19.47
CA ALA A 243 -1.19 -25.23 18.23
C ALA A 243 -0.40 -24.54 17.11
N ARG A 244 0.35 -23.47 17.44
CA ARG A 244 1.18 -22.72 16.49
C ARG A 244 2.24 -23.60 15.81
N ARG A 245 2.88 -24.50 16.56
CA ARG A 245 3.84 -25.49 16.05
C ARG A 245 3.22 -26.58 15.16
N ARG A 246 1.89 -26.60 14.99
CA ARG A 246 1.18 -27.54 14.08
C ARG A 246 0.74 -26.86 12.79
N VAL A 247 1.09 -25.58 12.63
CA VAL A 247 0.70 -24.75 11.50
C VAL A 247 1.91 -24.48 10.62
N ALA A 248 1.71 -24.67 9.32
CA ALA A 248 2.59 -24.10 8.30
C ALA A 248 1.91 -22.92 7.62
N LEU A 249 2.71 -21.94 7.17
CA LEU A 249 2.23 -20.76 6.46
C LEU A 249 2.67 -20.80 4.99
N LEU A 250 1.73 -20.56 4.08
CA LEU A 250 1.97 -20.29 2.68
C LEU A 250 1.43 -18.90 2.35
N THR A 251 2.31 -17.90 2.30
CA THR A 251 1.94 -16.53 1.97
C THR A 251 2.31 -16.23 0.52
N TYR A 252 1.54 -15.38 -0.16
CA TYR A 252 1.84 -15.03 -1.54
C TYR A 252 1.20 -13.71 -1.95
N GLY A 253 1.88 -12.98 -2.83
CA GLY A 253 1.57 -11.57 -3.06
C GLY A 253 1.52 -10.80 -1.72
N SER A 254 2.41 -11.12 -0.78
CA SER A 254 2.25 -10.70 0.61
C SER A 254 2.74 -9.26 0.85
N PRO A 255 1.90 -8.35 1.39
CA PRO A 255 2.29 -7.00 1.77
C PRO A 255 2.94 -6.93 3.17
N LEU A 256 3.27 -8.06 3.79
CA LEU A 256 3.75 -8.14 5.18
C LEU A 256 4.98 -7.25 5.43
N GLU A 257 6.04 -7.37 4.61
CA GLU A 257 7.21 -6.48 4.70
C GLU A 257 6.93 -5.15 4.01
N ARG A 258 6.59 -5.20 2.71
CA ARG A 258 6.61 -4.04 1.82
C ARG A 258 5.64 -2.93 2.23
N LEU A 259 4.51 -3.29 2.84
CA LEU A 259 3.52 -2.33 3.34
C LEU A 259 3.48 -2.35 4.87
N TYR A 260 3.00 -3.44 5.46
CA TYR A 260 2.70 -3.48 6.89
C TYR A 260 3.94 -3.29 7.76
N GLY A 261 5.07 -3.91 7.43
CA GLY A 261 6.30 -3.82 8.20
C GLY A 261 6.95 -2.43 8.16
N ARG A 262 6.73 -1.67 7.09
CA ARG A 262 7.27 -0.30 6.95
C ARG A 262 6.40 0.76 7.63
N TRP A 263 5.08 0.60 7.58
CA TRP A 263 4.13 1.54 8.18
C TRP A 263 3.83 1.23 9.65
N PHE A 264 3.94 -0.04 10.06
CA PHE A 264 3.61 -0.53 11.40
C PHE A 264 4.69 -1.48 11.92
N PRO A 265 5.95 -1.01 12.05
CA PRO A 265 7.10 -1.85 12.39
C PRO A 265 7.00 -2.52 13.77
N ALA A 266 6.22 -1.96 14.69
CA ALA A 266 5.99 -2.57 16.00
C ALA A 266 5.24 -3.92 15.90
N HIS A 267 4.40 -4.11 14.88
CA HIS A 267 3.57 -5.30 14.72
C HIS A 267 4.08 -6.23 13.60
N PHE A 268 4.58 -5.65 12.50
CA PHE A 268 5.00 -6.39 11.31
C PHE A 268 6.46 -6.12 10.93
N GLY A 269 7.26 -5.56 11.84
CA GLY A 269 8.68 -5.32 11.59
C GLY A 269 9.51 -6.62 11.58
N PRO A 270 10.81 -6.52 11.24
CA PRO A 270 11.69 -7.68 11.13
C PRO A 270 11.74 -8.57 12.37
N ALA A 271 11.67 -7.97 13.57
CA ALA A 271 11.66 -8.71 14.83
C ALA A 271 10.39 -9.56 15.01
N ALA A 272 9.21 -8.98 14.73
CA ALA A 272 7.93 -9.66 14.85
C ALA A 272 7.77 -10.80 13.82
N LEU A 273 8.11 -10.52 12.56
CA LEU A 273 8.09 -11.52 11.48
C LEU A 273 9.15 -12.61 11.70
N GLY A 274 10.32 -12.26 12.24
CA GLY A 274 11.35 -13.22 12.64
C GLY A 274 10.89 -14.12 13.78
N SER A 275 10.12 -13.60 14.75
CA SER A 275 9.51 -14.42 15.80
C SER A 275 8.47 -15.37 15.23
N LEU A 276 7.61 -14.88 14.33
CA LEU A 276 6.60 -15.70 13.65
C LEU A 276 7.26 -16.91 12.98
N HIS A 277 8.31 -16.68 12.19
CA HIS A 277 9.03 -17.73 11.47
C HIS A 277 9.58 -18.81 12.41
N ARG A 278 10.13 -18.43 13.58
CA ARG A 278 10.67 -19.39 14.56
C ARG A 278 9.60 -20.19 15.30
N GLU A 279 8.38 -19.70 15.34
CA GLU A 279 7.31 -20.24 16.18
C GLU A 279 6.30 -21.10 15.42
N VAL A 280 6.15 -20.87 14.10
CA VAL A 280 5.42 -21.78 13.19
C VAL A 280 6.33 -22.93 12.76
N ASP A 281 5.74 -24.04 12.29
CA ASP A 281 6.53 -25.23 11.90
C ASP A 281 7.37 -24.97 10.63
N CYS A 282 6.74 -24.32 9.65
CA CYS A 282 7.39 -23.85 8.43
C CYS A 282 6.60 -22.71 7.79
N TRP A 283 7.31 -21.86 7.06
CA TRP A 283 6.72 -20.75 6.32
C TRP A 283 7.38 -20.63 4.95
N ARG A 284 6.57 -20.55 3.90
CA ARG A 284 6.99 -20.20 2.55
C ARG A 284 6.23 -18.97 2.05
N ASN A 285 6.93 -18.02 1.42
CA ASN A 285 6.39 -16.84 0.79
C ASN A 285 6.68 -16.86 -0.73
N LEU A 286 5.65 -16.70 -1.55
CA LEU A 286 5.77 -16.62 -3.01
C LEU A 286 5.51 -15.18 -3.48
N TYR A 287 6.40 -14.65 -4.32
CA TYR A 287 6.26 -13.28 -4.83
C TYR A 287 6.78 -13.18 -6.27
N ARG A 288 6.30 -12.16 -6.97
CA ARG A 288 6.77 -11.78 -8.31
C ARG A 288 7.45 -10.42 -8.26
N LEU A 289 8.42 -10.21 -9.14
CA LEU A 289 9.07 -8.90 -9.28
C LEU A 289 8.14 -7.84 -9.89
N THR A 290 7.09 -8.27 -10.57
CA THR A 290 6.05 -7.45 -11.20
C THR A 290 4.91 -7.09 -10.26
N ASP A 291 4.86 -7.65 -9.05
CA ASP A 291 3.80 -7.40 -8.08
C ASP A 291 4.07 -6.10 -7.31
N PRO A 292 3.23 -5.04 -7.48
CA PRO A 292 3.44 -3.77 -6.83
C PRO A 292 3.07 -3.76 -5.35
N ILE A 293 2.36 -4.77 -4.86
CA ILE A 293 1.86 -4.86 -3.47
C ILE A 293 2.67 -5.89 -2.70
N GLY A 294 2.74 -7.10 -3.25
CA GLY A 294 3.39 -8.26 -2.65
C GLY A 294 4.89 -8.32 -2.91
N GLY A 295 5.67 -8.71 -1.92
CA GLY A 295 7.11 -8.81 -2.04
C GLY A 295 7.75 -9.88 -1.16
N PRO A 296 9.09 -9.96 -1.16
CA PRO A 296 9.80 -10.79 -0.21
C PRO A 296 9.58 -10.28 1.23
N VAL A 297 9.54 -11.20 2.19
CA VAL A 297 9.44 -10.89 3.63
C VAL A 297 10.77 -10.35 4.18
N ARG A 298 11.90 -10.75 3.57
CA ARG A 298 13.27 -10.25 3.87
C ARG A 298 13.65 -10.40 5.35
N LEU A 299 13.54 -11.61 5.90
CA LEU A 299 13.96 -11.83 7.28
C LEU A 299 15.49 -11.64 7.44
N PRO A 300 15.97 -11.04 8.55
CA PRO A 300 17.41 -10.95 8.81
C PRO A 300 18.02 -12.36 8.94
N GLY A 301 19.10 -12.63 8.21
CA GLY A 301 19.75 -13.96 8.19
C GLY A 301 19.15 -14.96 7.19
N ASP A 302 18.19 -14.54 6.36
CA ASP A 302 17.46 -15.38 5.39
C ASP A 302 18.26 -15.82 4.15
N ARG A 303 19.59 -15.89 4.24
CA ARG A 303 20.35 -16.72 3.29
C ARG A 303 20.07 -18.22 3.55
N ASP A 304 19.67 -18.57 4.78
CA ASP A 304 19.47 -19.97 5.22
C ASP A 304 18.06 -20.30 5.76
N LEU A 305 17.20 -19.30 6.03
CA LEU A 305 15.90 -19.51 6.71
C LEU A 305 14.76 -19.95 5.78
N GLY A 306 14.91 -19.73 4.48
CA GLY A 306 14.07 -20.32 3.44
C GLY A 306 12.59 -19.93 3.54
N VAL A 307 12.27 -18.71 3.98
CA VAL A 307 10.89 -18.20 3.92
C VAL A 307 10.57 -17.75 2.52
N ASP A 308 11.38 -16.86 1.95
CA ASP A 308 11.15 -16.36 0.60
C ASP A 308 11.52 -17.43 -0.44
N HIS A 309 10.60 -17.72 -1.37
CA HIS A 309 10.92 -18.48 -2.57
C HIS A 309 11.78 -17.62 -3.52
N VAL A 310 12.46 -18.25 -4.47
CA VAL A 310 13.02 -17.53 -5.62
C VAL A 310 11.88 -16.74 -6.30
N PRO A 311 12.09 -15.51 -6.80
CA PRO A 311 11.00 -14.78 -7.45
C PRO A 311 10.32 -15.62 -8.53
N LEU A 312 8.99 -15.70 -8.49
CA LEU A 312 8.23 -16.41 -9.51
C LEU A 312 8.37 -15.67 -10.84
N THR A 313 8.58 -16.44 -11.90
CA THR A 313 8.66 -15.94 -13.27
C THR A 313 7.31 -15.35 -13.69
N ASP A 314 7.30 -14.09 -14.10
CA ASP A 314 6.09 -13.41 -14.58
C ASP A 314 6.43 -12.48 -15.75
N PRO A 315 5.88 -12.73 -16.96
CA PRO A 315 4.90 -13.79 -17.32
C PRO A 315 5.48 -15.22 -17.30
N LEU A 316 4.64 -16.25 -17.14
CA LEU A 316 5.09 -17.65 -17.15
C LEU A 316 5.78 -18.07 -18.46
N ALA A 317 5.39 -17.47 -19.58
CA ALA A 317 6.05 -17.60 -20.87
C ALA A 317 6.29 -16.22 -21.48
N TYR A 318 7.47 -16.05 -22.07
CA TYR A 318 7.80 -14.80 -22.72
C TYR A 318 6.98 -14.61 -23.98
N GLY A 319 6.90 -15.59 -24.88
CA GLY A 319 6.23 -15.51 -26.16
C GLY A 319 5.10 -16.51 -26.27
N ARG A 320 4.97 -17.08 -27.46
CA ARG A 320 4.18 -18.29 -27.67
C ARG A 320 5.12 -19.48 -27.57
N THR A 321 4.72 -20.48 -26.81
CA THR A 321 5.38 -21.78 -26.73
C THR A 321 4.34 -22.88 -26.99
N ASP A 322 4.77 -24.13 -27.17
CA ASP A 322 3.85 -25.25 -27.37
C ASP A 322 2.90 -25.44 -26.17
N LEU A 323 3.38 -25.15 -24.96
CA LEU A 323 2.59 -25.18 -23.71
C LEU A 323 1.76 -23.90 -23.51
N HIS A 324 2.18 -22.78 -24.10
CA HIS A 324 1.52 -21.48 -24.00
C HIS A 324 1.30 -20.88 -25.40
N PRO A 325 0.28 -21.34 -26.15
CA PRO A 325 0.06 -20.92 -27.54
C PRO A 325 -0.37 -19.45 -27.66
N LEU A 326 -0.82 -18.85 -26.56
CA LEU A 326 -1.09 -17.42 -26.45
C LEU A 326 -0.04 -16.75 -25.56
N PRO A 327 0.40 -15.52 -25.88
CA PRO A 327 1.37 -14.82 -25.05
C PRO A 327 0.84 -14.65 -23.63
N ALA A 328 1.54 -15.23 -22.65
CA ALA A 328 1.08 -15.21 -21.26
C ALA A 328 0.94 -13.76 -20.74
N PRO A 329 -0.11 -13.44 -19.97
CA PRO A 329 -0.26 -12.10 -19.40
C PRO A 329 0.78 -11.83 -18.31
N ILE A 330 1.10 -10.56 -18.08
CA ILE A 330 1.82 -10.14 -16.87
C ILE A 330 0.79 -10.15 -15.74
N LEU A 331 0.93 -11.08 -14.80
CA LEU A 331 -0.07 -11.32 -13.76
C LEU A 331 0.09 -10.39 -12.55
N GLY A 332 1.31 -9.95 -12.24
CA GLY A 332 1.60 -9.08 -11.10
C GLY A 332 1.03 -9.65 -9.81
N HIS A 333 0.06 -8.95 -9.21
CA HIS A 333 -0.55 -9.31 -7.93
C HIS A 333 -1.62 -10.43 -7.98
N SER A 334 -2.03 -10.86 -9.17
CA SER A 334 -3.18 -11.76 -9.38
C SER A 334 -2.73 -13.21 -9.64
N ASP A 335 -3.63 -14.19 -9.51
CA ASP A 335 -3.44 -15.57 -10.00
C ASP A 335 -2.13 -16.27 -9.57
N TYR A 336 -1.76 -16.11 -8.30
CA TYR A 336 -0.64 -16.86 -7.72
C TYR A 336 -0.96 -18.36 -7.60
N GLN A 337 -2.21 -18.71 -7.34
CA GLN A 337 -2.62 -20.12 -7.17
C GLN A 337 -2.58 -20.92 -8.47
N ALA A 338 -2.60 -20.24 -9.62
CA ALA A 338 -2.45 -20.85 -10.94
C ALA A 338 -0.98 -21.14 -11.28
N ASP A 339 -0.03 -20.58 -10.53
CA ASP A 339 1.39 -20.81 -10.73
C ASP A 339 1.78 -22.23 -10.28
N PRO A 340 2.51 -23.01 -11.10
CA PRO A 340 2.95 -24.35 -10.71
C PRO A 340 3.71 -24.41 -9.39
N ALA A 341 4.48 -23.36 -9.07
CA ALA A 341 5.23 -23.28 -7.81
C ALA A 341 4.31 -23.24 -6.58
N PHE A 342 3.08 -22.73 -6.72
CA PHE A 342 2.12 -22.73 -5.62
C PHE A 342 1.74 -24.14 -5.19
N ALA A 343 1.38 -25.00 -6.14
CA ALA A 343 1.02 -26.39 -5.87
C ALA A 343 2.22 -27.18 -5.31
N GLU A 344 3.42 -26.92 -5.86
CA GLU A 344 4.67 -27.52 -5.42
C GLU A 344 4.98 -27.20 -3.96
N GLU A 345 5.04 -25.92 -3.61
CA GLU A 345 5.38 -25.47 -2.26
C GLU A 345 4.31 -25.86 -1.24
N ARG A 346 3.02 -25.81 -1.62
CA ARG A 346 1.94 -26.35 -0.78
C ARG A 346 2.16 -27.82 -0.45
N ARG A 347 2.53 -28.64 -1.44
CA ARG A 347 2.79 -30.07 -1.24
C ARG A 347 4.01 -30.30 -0.35
N LYS A 348 5.10 -29.54 -0.53
CA LYS A 348 6.28 -29.60 0.34
C LYS A 348 5.96 -29.24 1.79
N LEU A 349 5.16 -28.20 2.02
CA LEU A 349 4.71 -27.82 3.37
C LEU A 349 3.85 -28.92 4.00
N LEU A 350 2.90 -29.50 3.26
CA LEU A 350 2.09 -30.61 3.74
C LEU A 350 2.93 -31.86 4.07
N ALA A 351 3.93 -32.17 3.24
CA ALA A 351 4.85 -33.27 3.48
C ALA A 351 5.71 -33.04 4.74
N ARG A 352 6.24 -31.82 4.92
CA ARG A 352 7.00 -31.44 6.11
C ARG A 352 6.18 -31.52 7.39
N LEU A 353 4.89 -31.20 7.32
CA LEU A 353 3.98 -31.35 8.44
C LEU A 353 3.64 -32.81 8.77
N ARG A 354 4.04 -33.81 7.97
CA ARG A 354 3.86 -35.23 8.31
C ARG A 354 5.19 -35.77 8.84
N PRO A 355 5.40 -35.88 10.17
CA PRO A 355 6.39 -36.82 10.67
C PRO A 355 5.86 -38.23 10.40
N ASP A 356 6.72 -39.11 9.86
CA ASP A 356 6.43 -40.48 9.43
C ASP A 356 5.26 -41.15 10.18
N LEU A 357 4.08 -41.10 9.58
CA LEU A 357 3.02 -42.04 9.93
C LEU A 357 3.47 -43.38 9.33
N PRO A 358 3.61 -44.46 10.12
CA PRO A 358 3.76 -45.80 9.56
C PRO A 358 2.61 -45.99 8.58
N THR A 359 2.94 -46.36 7.34
CA THR A 359 1.94 -46.78 6.36
C THR A 359 1.04 -47.81 7.05
N PRO A 360 -0.30 -47.68 7.01
CA PRO A 360 -1.17 -48.74 7.49
C PRO A 360 -0.71 -50.03 6.82
N ARG A 361 -0.33 -51.05 7.61
CA ARG A 361 -0.10 -52.39 7.06
C ARG A 361 -1.36 -52.74 6.28
N GLY A 362 -1.21 -52.96 4.98
CA GLY A 362 -2.30 -53.46 4.14
C GLY A 362 -2.94 -54.64 4.84
N GLU A 363 -4.26 -54.70 4.82
CA GLU A 363 -5.02 -55.82 5.35
C GLU A 363 -4.40 -57.13 4.82
N PRO A 364 -4.24 -58.17 5.66
CA PRO A 364 -3.75 -59.46 5.19
C PRO A 364 -4.67 -59.96 4.09
N GLU A 365 -4.07 -60.24 2.94
CA GLU A 365 -4.73 -60.85 1.79
C GLU A 365 -5.42 -62.14 2.24
N PRO A 366 -6.70 -62.36 1.91
CA PRO A 366 -7.40 -63.57 2.34
C PRO A 366 -6.76 -64.80 1.71
N GLU A 367 -6.45 -65.80 2.54
CA GLU A 367 -5.91 -67.08 2.10
C GLU A 367 -6.79 -67.69 1.00
N PRO A 368 -6.19 -68.20 -0.10
CA PRO A 368 -6.95 -68.90 -1.12
C PRO A 368 -7.53 -70.21 -0.54
N PRO A 369 -8.75 -70.60 -0.95
CA PRO A 369 -9.37 -71.82 -0.46
C PRO A 369 -8.55 -73.05 -0.85
N ALA A 370 -8.29 -73.91 0.13
CA ALA A 370 -7.64 -75.19 -0.06
C ALA A 370 -8.42 -76.05 -1.07
N ALA A 371 -7.70 -76.58 -2.06
CA ALA A 371 -8.17 -77.60 -2.99
C ALA A 371 -7.41 -78.90 -2.75
#